data_AF-A0A9D8S3A2-F1
#
_entry.id   AF-A0A9D8S3A2-F1
#
_cell.length_a   1.000
_cell.length_b   1.000
_cell.length_c   1.000
_cell.angle_alpha   90.00
_cell.angle_beta   90.00
_cell.angle_gamma   90.00
#
_symmetry.space_group_name_H-M   'P 1'
#
loop_
_entity.id
_entity.type
_entity.pdbx_description
1 polymer ?
#
loop_
_entity_poly.entity_id
_entity_poly.type
_entity_poly.pdbx_seq_one_letter_code
_entity_poly.pdbx_strand_id
1 'polypeptide(L)'
;MILESKYISEKQAFTKLLIESRMLEITYSETFNLIFYKYINNLEGDAHNWTVRKMNLIIDAPFWVGKKSKWEEYIKDDNGIIAMDDNMLAYELVNIRYNNFIQVHKVEFLEKYLCISLDDDRILSIAYWSDSDYSWILEECSDKNQQEKMAVFCQGNEIFIKNIPEII
;
A
#
# COMPACT_ATOMS: atom_id res chain seq x y z
N MET A 1 4.39 -8.77 -15.60
CA MET A 1 5.67 -8.72 -14.90
C MET A 1 6.22 -7.31 -14.95
N ILE A 2 6.50 -6.71 -13.78
CA ILE A 2 7.02 -5.35 -13.67
C ILE A 2 8.50 -5.43 -13.31
N LEU A 3 9.36 -4.93 -14.20
CA LEU A 3 10.80 -4.91 -13.97
C LEU A 3 11.18 -3.79 -12.99
N GLU A 4 12.23 -4.01 -12.21
CA GLU A 4 12.71 -3.06 -11.20
C GLU A 4 13.06 -1.70 -11.81
N SER A 5 13.70 -1.69 -12.98
CA SER A 5 14.15 -0.48 -13.68
C SER A 5 13.05 0.34 -14.38
N LYS A 6 11.80 -0.16 -14.42
CA LYS A 6 10.67 0.57 -15.02
C LYS A 6 9.87 1.33 -13.98
N TYR A 7 9.14 2.37 -14.42
CA TYR A 7 8.20 3.15 -13.62
C TYR A 7 8.83 3.77 -12.36
N ILE A 8 10.07 4.26 -12.48
CA ILE A 8 10.87 4.76 -11.34
C ILE A 8 10.13 5.90 -10.61
N SER A 9 9.58 6.86 -11.36
CA SER A 9 8.87 8.02 -10.80
C SER A 9 7.61 7.61 -10.04
N GLU A 10 6.83 6.68 -10.60
CA GLU A 10 5.59 6.18 -10.02
C GLU A 10 5.86 5.37 -8.75
N LYS A 11 6.85 4.48 -8.79
CA LYS A 11 7.31 3.70 -7.63
C LYS A 11 7.80 4.62 -6.51
N GLN A 12 8.59 5.65 -6.85
CA GLN A 12 9.05 6.64 -5.87
C GLN A 12 7.90 7.44 -5.27
N ALA A 13 6.91 7.83 -6.07
CA ALA A 13 5.73 8.54 -5.59
C ALA A 13 4.93 7.68 -4.61
N PHE A 14 4.65 6.43 -4.97
CA PHE A 14 3.98 5.46 -4.11
C PHE A 14 4.72 5.27 -2.78
N THR A 15 6.04 5.00 -2.84
CA THR A 15 6.87 4.83 -1.64
C THR A 15 6.83 6.08 -0.75
N LYS A 16 6.93 7.28 -1.33
CA LYS A 16 6.89 8.54 -0.58
C LYS A 16 5.56 8.76 0.14
N LEU A 17 4.45 8.32 -0.45
CA LEU A 17 3.12 8.43 0.14
C LEU A 17 2.97 7.52 1.37
N LEU A 18 3.49 6.29 1.32
CA LEU A 18 3.29 5.29 2.38
C LEU A 18 4.38 5.22 3.43
N ILE A 19 5.63 5.56 3.14
CA ILE A 19 6.72 5.42 4.12
C ILE A 19 6.38 6.18 5.41
N GLU A 20 6.64 5.58 6.56
CA GLU A 20 6.33 6.09 7.92
C GLU A 20 4.83 6.24 8.24
N SER A 21 3.94 5.91 7.30
CA SER A 21 2.50 5.89 7.56
C SER A 21 2.11 4.67 8.40
N ARG A 22 0.94 4.76 9.05
CA ARG A 22 0.37 3.73 9.92
C ARG A 22 -0.97 3.28 9.40
N MET A 23 -1.23 1.98 9.34
CA MET A 23 -2.54 1.44 8.99
C MET A 23 -3.48 1.54 10.21
N LEU A 24 -4.51 2.39 10.14
CA LEU A 24 -5.42 2.61 11.27
C LEU A 24 -6.86 2.16 11.02
N GLU A 25 -7.27 2.03 9.75
CA GLU A 25 -8.60 1.55 9.39
C GLU A 25 -8.49 0.50 8.28
N ILE A 26 -9.40 -0.47 8.35
CA ILE A 26 -9.56 -1.55 7.37
C ILE A 26 -11.04 -1.59 7.05
N THR A 27 -11.39 -1.54 5.77
CA THR A 27 -12.76 -1.77 5.32
C THR A 27 -12.77 -2.83 4.22
N TYR A 28 -13.89 -3.52 4.11
CA TYR A 28 -14.13 -4.54 3.09
C TYR A 28 -15.53 -4.32 2.52
N SER A 29 -15.62 -4.22 1.20
CA SER A 29 -16.89 -4.19 0.48
C SER A 29 -16.91 -5.36 -0.50
N GLU A 30 -16.22 -5.21 -1.62
CA GLU A 30 -15.91 -6.24 -2.61
C GLU A 30 -14.40 -6.52 -2.66
N THR A 31 -13.61 -5.54 -2.22
CA THR A 31 -12.16 -5.55 -2.15
C THR A 31 -11.70 -5.01 -0.81
N PHE A 32 -10.47 -5.34 -0.41
CA PHE A 32 -9.87 -4.79 0.80
C PHE A 32 -9.41 -3.35 0.57
N ASN A 33 -9.75 -2.47 1.50
CA ASN A 33 -9.28 -1.10 1.56
C ASN A 33 -8.50 -0.91 2.86
N LEU A 34 -7.22 -0.57 2.73
CA LEU A 34 -6.32 -0.35 3.84
C LEU A 34 -6.01 1.14 3.94
N ILE A 35 -6.40 1.75 5.05
CA ILE A 35 -6.32 3.19 5.22
C ILE A 35 -5.12 3.52 6.11
N PHE A 36 -4.18 4.26 5.53
CA PHE A 36 -2.97 4.69 6.19
C PHE A 36 -3.01 6.17 6.56
N TYR A 37 -2.41 6.49 7.70
CA TYR A 37 -2.27 7.86 8.18
C TYR A 37 -0.79 8.21 8.34
N LYS A 38 -0.38 9.33 7.76
CA LYS A 38 0.96 9.90 7.91
C LYS A 38 0.87 11.27 8.57
N TYR A 39 1.54 11.41 9.70
CA TYR A 39 1.66 12.68 10.41
C TYR A 39 2.90 13.42 9.89
N ILE A 40 2.70 14.61 9.34
CA ILE A 40 3.75 15.42 8.73
C ILE A 40 3.89 16.70 9.54
N ASN A 41 5.10 16.96 10.04
CA ASN A 41 5.40 18.24 10.66
C ASN A 41 5.79 19.24 9.56
N ASN A 42 5.02 20.33 9.42
CA ASN A 42 5.12 21.22 8.26
C ASN A 42 6.16 22.34 8.41
N LEU A 43 6.83 22.47 9.56
CA LEU A 43 7.79 23.56 9.80
C LEU A 43 8.97 23.11 10.65
N GLU A 44 10.18 23.46 10.22
CA GLU A 44 11.34 23.56 11.11
C GLU A 44 11.09 24.70 12.11
N GLY A 45 10.71 24.36 13.34
CA GLY A 45 10.70 25.32 14.46
C GLY A 45 9.38 25.51 15.20
N ASP A 46 8.26 24.95 14.72
CA ASP A 46 6.98 24.97 15.46
C ASP A 46 6.47 23.54 15.71
N ALA A 47 6.64 23.07 16.94
CA ALA A 47 6.40 21.67 17.32
C ALA A 47 4.92 21.23 17.23
N HIS A 48 4.00 22.16 16.95
CA HIS A 48 2.56 21.94 17.05
C HIS A 48 1.83 21.97 15.70
N ASN A 49 2.51 22.23 14.58
CA ASN A 49 1.86 22.31 13.27
C ASN A 49 1.97 20.99 12.47
N TRP A 50 1.18 20.01 12.88
CA TRP A 50 1.08 18.71 12.23
C TRP A 50 -0.07 18.68 11.22
N THR A 51 0.21 18.22 10.00
CA THR A 51 -0.82 17.82 9.04
C THR A 51 -0.95 16.31 9.02
N VAL A 52 -2.17 15.84 8.83
CA VAL A 52 -2.46 14.42 8.69
C VAL A 52 -2.74 14.14 7.23
N ARG A 53 -1.92 13.28 6.63
CA ARG A 53 -2.16 12.73 5.31
C ARG A 53 -2.88 11.40 5.45
N LYS A 54 -4.01 11.25 4.77
CA LYS A 54 -4.83 10.01 4.78
C LYS A 54 -4.75 9.34 3.40
N MET A 55 -4.24 8.12 3.35
CA MET A 55 -4.03 7.34 2.14
C MET A 55 -5.00 6.16 2.14
N ASN A 56 -5.66 5.88 1.01
CA ASN A 56 -6.47 4.69 0.84
C ASN A 56 -5.79 3.74 -0.15
N LEU A 57 -5.42 2.54 0.29
CA LEU A 57 -4.90 1.48 -0.56
C LEU A 57 -6.00 0.46 -0.83
N ILE A 58 -6.53 0.49 -2.05
CA ILE A 58 -7.54 -0.43 -2.58
C ILE A 58 -6.82 -1.61 -3.22
N ILE A 59 -7.18 -2.84 -2.86
CA ILE A 59 -6.51 -4.06 -3.32
C ILE A 59 -7.52 -4.98 -4.01
N ASP A 60 -7.36 -5.15 -5.32
CA ASP A 60 -8.16 -6.05 -6.14
C ASP A 60 -7.26 -7.06 -6.87
N ALA A 61 -6.47 -7.76 -6.07
CA ALA A 61 -5.53 -8.77 -6.51
C ALA A 61 -5.30 -9.76 -5.37
N PRO A 62 -4.83 -10.99 -5.66
CA PRO A 62 -4.34 -11.88 -4.64
C PRO A 62 -3.24 -11.21 -3.81
N PHE A 63 -3.37 -11.29 -2.48
CA PHE A 63 -2.36 -10.75 -1.58
C PHE A 63 -2.19 -11.61 -0.33
N TRP A 64 -1.10 -11.36 0.39
CA TRP A 64 -0.68 -12.10 1.56
C TRP A 64 -0.18 -11.14 2.64
N VAL A 65 -0.49 -11.46 3.91
CA VAL A 65 -0.07 -10.67 5.07
C VAL A 65 0.48 -11.60 6.15
N GLY A 66 1.60 -11.23 6.77
CA GLY A 66 2.17 -11.99 7.87
C GLY A 66 3.67 -11.78 8.03
N LYS A 67 4.36 -12.70 8.71
CA LYS A 67 5.81 -12.63 8.95
C LYS A 67 6.62 -12.73 7.66
N LYS A 68 7.58 -11.82 7.47
CA LYS A 68 8.44 -11.78 6.29
C LYS A 68 9.18 -13.09 6.04
N SER A 69 9.73 -13.71 7.08
CA SER A 69 10.42 -15.01 6.97
C SER A 69 9.56 -16.12 6.35
N LYS A 70 8.28 -16.22 6.73
CA LYS A 70 7.35 -17.20 6.16
C LYS A 70 7.02 -16.88 4.70
N TRP A 71 6.83 -15.61 4.38
CA TRP A 71 6.60 -15.19 3.00
C TRP A 71 7.78 -15.53 2.10
N GLU A 72 9.01 -15.31 2.58
CA GLU A 72 10.24 -15.66 1.87
C GLU A 72 10.40 -17.17 1.64
N GLU A 73 9.88 -18.01 2.53
CA GLU A 73 9.80 -19.46 2.32
C GLU A 73 8.82 -19.80 1.21
N TYR A 74 7.60 -19.23 1.25
CA TYR A 74 6.57 -19.51 0.25
C TYR A 74 6.97 -19.10 -1.18
N ILE A 75 7.60 -17.94 -1.37
CA ILE A 75 8.00 -17.49 -2.71
C ILE A 75 9.18 -18.27 -3.30
N LYS A 76 9.92 -19.03 -2.48
CA LYS A 76 11.00 -19.90 -2.96
C LYS A 76 10.46 -21.23 -3.47
N ASP A 77 9.42 -21.73 -2.81
CA ASP A 77 8.82 -23.03 -3.12
C ASP A 77 7.74 -22.93 -4.21
N ASP A 78 7.13 -21.75 -4.39
CA ASP A 78 6.04 -21.54 -5.33
C ASP A 78 6.46 -20.65 -6.53
N ASN A 79 6.30 -21.17 -7.74
CA ASN A 79 6.43 -20.38 -8.97
C ASN A 79 5.17 -19.53 -9.24
N GLY A 80 4.10 -19.74 -8.49
CA GLY A 80 2.80 -19.08 -8.60
C GLY A 80 2.67 -17.77 -7.83
N ILE A 81 1.42 -17.33 -7.73
CA ILE A 81 1.00 -16.18 -6.93
C ILE A 81 0.50 -16.69 -5.59
N ILE A 82 1.07 -16.18 -4.50
CA ILE A 82 0.62 -16.51 -3.15
C ILE A 82 -0.63 -15.68 -2.85
N ALA A 83 -1.68 -16.37 -2.41
CA ALA A 83 -2.93 -15.79 -1.96
C ALA A 83 -3.29 -16.34 -0.58
N MET A 84 -3.84 -15.48 0.27
CA MET A 84 -4.44 -15.89 1.53
C MET A 84 -5.97 -15.77 1.40
N ASP A 85 -6.72 -16.60 2.12
CA ASP A 85 -8.18 -16.49 2.16
C ASP A 85 -8.63 -15.23 2.90
N ASP A 86 -9.79 -14.69 2.51
CA ASP A 86 -10.33 -13.44 3.05
C ASP A 86 -10.47 -13.44 4.58
N ASN A 87 -10.80 -14.58 5.19
CA ASN A 87 -10.94 -14.67 6.65
C ASN A 87 -9.59 -14.56 7.36
N MET A 88 -8.57 -15.26 6.86
CA MET A 88 -7.20 -15.12 7.37
C MET A 88 -6.64 -13.71 7.11
N LEU A 89 -6.91 -13.12 5.94
CA LEU A 89 -6.52 -11.75 5.63
C LEU A 89 -7.13 -10.75 6.62
N ALA A 90 -8.44 -10.84 6.85
CA ALA A 90 -9.12 -9.99 7.82
C ALA A 90 -8.52 -10.14 9.22
N TYR A 91 -8.23 -11.37 9.66
CA TYR A 91 -7.60 -11.64 10.96
C TYR A 91 -6.21 -11.00 11.07
N GLU A 92 -5.33 -11.21 10.09
CA GLU A 92 -3.97 -10.67 10.11
C GLU A 92 -3.94 -9.14 10.04
N LEU A 93 -4.78 -8.54 9.18
CA LEU A 93 -4.89 -7.10 9.06
C LEU A 93 -5.40 -6.46 10.36
N VAL A 94 -6.42 -7.04 10.99
CA VAL A 94 -6.94 -6.57 12.28
C VAL A 94 -5.85 -6.63 13.36
N ASN A 95 -5.05 -7.69 13.39
CA ASN A 95 -3.91 -7.81 14.32
C ASN A 95 -2.82 -6.76 14.08
N ILE A 96 -2.61 -6.31 12.84
CA ILE A 96 -1.72 -5.18 12.56
C ILE A 96 -2.35 -3.90 13.09
N ARG A 97 -3.60 -3.63 12.76
CA ARG A 97 -4.33 -2.42 13.17
C ARG A 97 -4.33 -2.22 14.68
N TYR A 98 -4.55 -3.26 15.47
CA TYR A 98 -4.57 -3.14 16.94
C TYR A 98 -3.23 -2.69 17.53
N ASN A 99 -2.13 -2.91 16.82
CA ASN A 99 -0.83 -2.39 17.20
C ASN A 99 -0.56 -1.06 16.49
N ASN A 100 -1.16 0.01 17.03
CA ASN A 100 -1.12 1.38 16.50
C ASN A 100 0.30 1.99 16.38
N PHE A 101 1.35 1.31 16.82
CA PHE A 101 2.72 1.79 16.69
C PHE A 101 3.38 1.36 15.38
N ILE A 102 2.79 0.40 14.66
CA ILE A 102 3.41 -0.18 13.48
C ILE A 102 3.39 0.79 12.31
N GLN A 103 4.57 1.08 11.78
CA GLN A 103 4.75 1.92 10.61
C GLN A 103 5.21 1.11 9.40
N VAL A 104 4.88 1.63 8.22
CA VAL A 104 5.52 1.19 6.98
C VAL A 104 6.98 1.62 7.00
N HIS A 105 7.89 0.66 6.98
CA HIS A 105 9.33 0.90 7.04
C HIS A 105 10.02 0.76 5.68
N LYS A 106 9.42 0.00 4.75
CA LYS A 106 9.99 -0.23 3.41
C LYS A 106 8.90 -0.58 2.41
N VAL A 107 9.09 -0.12 1.18
CA VAL A 107 8.26 -0.52 0.03
C VAL A 107 9.20 -1.02 -1.06
N GLU A 108 8.89 -2.20 -1.62
CA GLU A 108 9.66 -2.86 -2.67
C GLU A 108 8.75 -3.28 -3.81
N PHE A 109 9.20 -3.04 -5.04
CA PHE A 109 8.51 -3.46 -6.26
C PHE A 109 9.29 -4.61 -6.88
N LEU A 110 8.95 -5.82 -6.45
CA LEU A 110 9.52 -7.06 -6.98
C LEU A 110 8.86 -7.41 -8.31
N GLU A 111 9.38 -8.42 -9.00
CA GLU A 111 8.94 -8.82 -10.35
C GLU A 111 7.44 -9.15 -10.47
N LYS A 112 6.89 -9.82 -9.44
CA LYS A 112 5.50 -10.28 -9.36
C LYS A 112 4.67 -9.57 -8.29
N TYR A 113 5.30 -8.83 -7.39
CA TYR A 113 4.65 -8.33 -6.18
C TYR A 113 5.05 -6.89 -5.86
N LEU A 114 4.08 -6.12 -5.39
CA LEU A 114 4.29 -4.97 -4.54
C LEU A 114 4.41 -5.47 -3.09
N CYS A 115 5.49 -5.11 -2.40
CA CYS A 115 5.78 -5.54 -1.04
C CYS A 115 5.88 -4.32 -0.11
N ILE A 116 5.03 -4.26 0.90
CA ILE A 116 5.01 -3.20 1.93
C ILE A 116 5.40 -3.85 3.24
N SER A 117 6.59 -3.54 3.75
CA SER A 117 7.11 -4.09 5.00
C SER A 117 6.84 -3.15 6.17
N LEU A 118 6.47 -3.74 7.29
CA LEU A 118 6.09 -3.12 8.54
C LEU A 118 7.20 -3.30 9.58
N ASP A 119 7.40 -2.31 10.45
CA ASP A 119 8.54 -2.26 11.39
C ASP A 119 8.60 -3.40 12.42
N ASP A 120 7.57 -4.24 12.48
CA ASP A 120 7.47 -5.42 13.35
C ASP A 120 7.70 -6.77 12.62
N ASP A 121 8.44 -6.74 11.50
CA ASP A 121 8.78 -7.92 10.67
C ASP A 121 7.60 -8.51 9.89
N ARG A 122 6.48 -7.79 9.81
CA ARG A 122 5.36 -8.16 8.94
C ARG A 122 5.51 -7.56 7.54
N ILE A 123 4.93 -8.24 6.55
CA ILE A 123 4.90 -7.81 5.16
C ILE A 123 3.49 -7.99 4.61
N LEU A 124 3.05 -6.98 3.86
CA LEU A 124 1.90 -7.04 2.96
C LEU A 124 2.45 -7.20 1.53
N SER A 125 2.14 -8.33 0.89
CA SER A 125 2.58 -8.65 -0.46
C SER A 125 1.37 -8.75 -1.38
N ILE A 126 1.29 -7.88 -2.38
CA ILE A 126 0.17 -7.76 -3.32
C ILE A 126 0.67 -8.16 -4.71
N ALA A 127 0.02 -9.14 -5.33
CA ALA A 127 0.40 -9.58 -6.67
C ALA A 127 0.05 -8.53 -7.73
N TYR A 128 0.85 -8.45 -8.79
CA TYR A 128 0.40 -7.81 -10.03
C TYR A 128 -0.50 -8.79 -10.77
N TRP A 129 -1.73 -8.38 -11.00
CA TRP A 129 -2.81 -9.24 -11.44
C TRP A 129 -3.48 -8.66 -12.68
N SER A 130 -3.48 -9.44 -13.77
CA SER A 130 -4.04 -9.04 -15.07
C SER A 130 -5.53 -9.28 -15.20
N ASP A 131 -6.12 -10.08 -14.31
CA ASP A 131 -7.54 -10.47 -14.42
C ASP A 131 -8.46 -9.46 -13.72
N SER A 132 -7.90 -8.40 -13.14
CA SER A 132 -8.62 -7.21 -12.68
C SER A 132 -8.23 -5.99 -13.52
N ASP A 133 -9.14 -5.03 -13.63
CA ASP A 133 -8.86 -3.71 -14.21
C ASP A 133 -7.71 -2.99 -13.47
N TYR A 134 -7.60 -3.18 -12.15
CA TYR A 134 -6.55 -2.61 -11.33
C TYR A 134 -6.13 -3.59 -10.22
N SER A 135 -4.87 -4.00 -10.17
CA SER A 135 -4.39 -4.86 -9.07
C SER A 135 -4.41 -4.14 -7.72
N TRP A 136 -4.09 -2.84 -7.73
CA TRP A 136 -4.16 -1.98 -6.57
C TRP A 136 -4.20 -0.50 -6.97
N ILE A 137 -4.75 0.33 -6.09
CA ILE A 137 -4.82 1.78 -6.21
C ILE A 137 -4.46 2.39 -4.85
N LEU A 138 -3.50 3.32 -4.82
CA LEU A 138 -3.17 4.12 -3.65
C LEU A 138 -3.58 5.57 -3.89
N GLU A 139 -4.53 6.08 -3.12
CA GLU A 139 -5.10 7.42 -3.29
C GLU A 139 -4.84 8.31 -2.07
N GLU A 140 -4.48 9.57 -2.30
CA GLU A 140 -4.43 10.60 -1.24
C GLU A 140 -5.82 11.19 -0.98
N CYS A 141 -6.39 10.86 0.18
CA CYS A 141 -7.74 11.25 0.63
C CYS A 141 -7.73 12.40 1.67
N SER A 142 -6.60 13.06 1.96
CA SER A 142 -6.53 14.17 2.92
C SER A 142 -7.27 15.43 2.44
N ASP A 143 -7.55 16.37 3.36
CA ASP A 143 -8.26 17.63 3.09
C ASP A 143 -7.45 18.68 2.29
N LYS A 144 -6.47 18.25 1.49
CA LYS A 144 -5.76 19.13 0.56
C LYS A 144 -6.65 19.55 -0.61
N ASN A 145 -6.28 20.66 -1.25
CA ASN A 145 -6.82 21.04 -2.55
C ASN A 145 -6.75 19.85 -3.52
N GLN A 146 -7.86 19.52 -4.18
CA GLN A 146 -7.99 18.30 -4.98
C GLN A 146 -6.97 18.22 -6.13
N GLN A 147 -6.52 19.36 -6.65
CA GLN A 147 -5.44 19.45 -7.66
C GLN A 147 -4.08 18.93 -7.16
N GLU A 148 -3.89 18.77 -5.85
CA GLU A 148 -2.68 18.24 -5.22
C GLU A 148 -2.83 16.76 -4.80
N LYS A 149 -4.03 16.19 -4.93
CA LYS A 149 -4.27 14.78 -4.59
C LYS A 149 -3.76 13.90 -5.71
N MET A 150 -3.04 12.87 -5.32
CA MET A 150 -2.37 11.94 -6.22
C MET A 150 -2.92 10.55 -6.01
N ALA A 151 -3.11 9.83 -7.11
CA ALA A 151 -3.34 8.40 -7.14
C ALA A 151 -2.17 7.73 -7.87
N VAL A 152 -1.70 6.62 -7.32
CA VAL A 152 -0.78 5.70 -8.00
C VAL A 152 -1.47 4.34 -8.08
N PHE A 153 -1.52 3.74 -9.27
CA PHE A 153 -2.25 2.49 -9.48
C PHE A 153 -1.52 1.55 -10.43
N CYS A 154 -1.77 0.26 -10.26
CA CYS A 154 -1.26 -0.80 -11.11
C CYS A 154 -2.39 -1.38 -11.96
N GLN A 155 -2.27 -1.25 -13.28
CA GLN A 155 -3.20 -1.80 -14.25
C GLN A 155 -2.46 -2.83 -15.10
N GLY A 156 -2.81 -4.11 -14.91
CA GLY A 156 -2.08 -5.24 -15.48
C GLY A 156 -0.61 -5.26 -15.06
N ASN A 157 0.29 -4.85 -15.97
CA ASN A 157 1.74 -4.86 -15.78
C ASN A 157 2.36 -3.47 -15.86
N GLU A 158 1.57 -2.42 -15.67
CA GLU A 158 1.98 -1.04 -15.79
C GLU A 158 1.57 -0.26 -14.54
N ILE A 159 2.43 0.67 -14.11
CA ILE A 159 2.15 1.57 -12.98
C ILE A 159 1.95 2.97 -13.54
N PHE A 160 0.89 3.62 -13.08
CA PHE A 160 0.54 4.97 -13.49
C PHE A 160 0.43 5.89 -12.28
N ILE A 161 0.65 7.17 -12.53
CA ILE A 161 0.42 8.27 -11.59
C ILE A 161 -0.57 9.24 -12.22
N LYS A 162 -1.60 9.64 -11.47
CA LYS A 162 -2.57 10.66 -11.90
C LYS A 162 -2.85 11.62 -10.75
N ASN A 163 -3.09 12.88 -11.08
CA ASN A 163 -3.77 13.78 -10.16
C ASN A 163 -5.27 13.44 -10.19
N ILE A 164 -5.92 13.45 -9.04
CA ILE A 164 -7.35 13.13 -8.93
C ILE A 164 -8.15 14.38 -9.30
N PRO A 165 -8.87 14.42 -10.46
CA PRO A 165 -9.62 15.62 -10.86
C PRO A 165 -10.90 15.80 -10.03
N GLU A 166 -11.39 17.04 -9.96
CA GLU A 166 -12.71 17.38 -9.41
C GLU A 166 -13.82 16.54 -10.07
N ILE A 167 -14.67 15.89 -9.28
CA ILE A 167 -16.02 15.56 -9.72
C ILE A 167 -16.85 16.81 -9.42
N ILE A 168 -17.19 17.58 -10.48
CA ILE A 168 -18.11 18.73 -10.43
C ILE A 168 -19.55 18.23 -10.37
#